data_AF-A0A7S2G3F0-F1
#
_entry.id   AF-A0A7S2G3F0-F1
#
_cell.length_a   1.000
_cell.length_b   1.000
_cell.length_c   1.000
_cell.angle_alpha   90.00
_cell.angle_beta   90.00
_cell.angle_gamma   90.00
#
_symmetry.space_group_name_H-M   'P 1'
#
loop_
_entity.id
_entity.type
_entity.pdbx_description
1 polymer ?
#
loop_
_entity_poly.entity_id
_entity_poly.type
_entity_poly.pdbx_seq_one_letter_code
_entity_poly.pdbx_strand_id
1 'polypeptide(L)'
;EQQQSQSHTATLLEVAGEVGLDVEAAAAFLETDELEAYVWQSYGDTIKKHDIRAIPYFIFGPEGMWSPFRPDGEEEPIMVNGSGDAEQFLGVITALFKRMTGLHEHTVSR
;
A
#
# COMPACT_ATOMS: atom_id res chain seq x y z
N GLU A 1 11.59 1.90 -29.04
CA GLU A 1 11.99 1.65 -27.64
C GLU A 1 11.77 0.18 -27.36
N GLN A 2 12.80 -0.55 -26.91
CA GLN A 2 12.62 -1.91 -26.42
C GLN A 2 12.13 -1.79 -24.98
N GLN A 3 10.86 -2.12 -24.74
CA GLN A 3 10.35 -2.28 -23.38
C GLN A 3 10.99 -3.53 -22.79
N GLN A 4 12.13 -3.40 -22.11
CA GLN A 4 12.64 -4.47 -21.27
C GLN A 4 11.63 -4.71 -20.15
N SER A 5 11.14 -5.94 -20.06
CA SER A 5 10.19 -6.31 -19.01
C SER A 5 10.81 -6.05 -17.64
N GLN A 6 10.04 -5.46 -16.72
CA GLN A 6 10.46 -5.28 -15.32
C GLN A 6 10.68 -6.61 -14.59
N SER A 7 10.25 -7.73 -15.19
CA SER A 7 10.51 -9.08 -14.72
C SER A 7 11.86 -9.66 -15.17
N HIS A 8 12.66 -8.95 -15.96
CA HIS A 8 14.03 -9.37 -16.24
C HIS A 8 14.91 -9.14 -15.01
N THR A 9 15.60 -10.19 -14.57
CA THR A 9 16.57 -10.16 -13.47
C THR A 9 17.56 -9.00 -13.63
N ALA A 10 17.99 -8.70 -14.86
CA ALA A 10 18.88 -7.57 -15.15
C ALA A 10 18.30 -6.22 -14.70
N THR A 11 17.01 -5.97 -14.98
CA THR A 11 16.32 -4.75 -14.57
C THR A 11 16.24 -4.64 -13.05
N LEU A 12 15.98 -5.76 -12.35
CA LEU A 12 15.91 -5.79 -10.89
C LEU A 12 17.27 -5.50 -10.24
N LEU A 13 18.36 -6.04 -10.80
CA LEU A 13 19.72 -5.83 -10.30
C LEU A 13 20.23 -4.41 -10.57
N GLU A 14 19.87 -3.83 -11.70
CA GLU A 14 20.17 -2.42 -12.01
C GLU A 14 19.53 -1.51 -10.95
N VAL A 15 18.22 -1.66 -10.73
CA VAL A 15 17.48 -0.89 -9.70
C VAL A 15 18.05 -1.13 -8.31
N ALA A 16 18.41 -2.37 -7.96
CA ALA A 16 19.03 -2.68 -6.68
C ALA A 16 20.33 -1.88 -6.48
N GLY A 17 21.18 -1.79 -7.51
CA GLY A 17 22.38 -0.96 -7.48
C GLY A 17 22.09 0.54 -7.35
N GLU A 18 21.08 1.05 -8.06
CA GLU A 18 20.68 2.47 -8.00
C GLU A 18 20.21 2.89 -6.60
N VAL A 19 19.52 2.01 -5.88
CA VAL A 19 19.05 2.29 -4.51
C VAL A 19 20.11 1.95 -3.43
N GLY A 20 21.32 1.55 -3.83
CA GLY A 20 22.44 1.27 -2.94
C GLY A 20 22.37 -0.08 -2.22
N LEU A 21 21.62 -1.04 -2.75
CA LEU A 21 21.66 -2.43 -2.28
C LEU A 21 22.90 -3.15 -2.82
N ASP A 22 23.34 -4.17 -2.09
CA ASP A 22 24.38 -5.08 -2.55
C ASP A 22 23.83 -5.93 -3.71
N VAL A 23 24.37 -5.70 -4.90
CA VAL A 23 23.94 -6.35 -6.14
C VAL A 23 24.25 -7.85 -6.13
N GLU A 24 25.36 -8.27 -5.53
CA GLU A 24 25.71 -9.69 -5.45
C GLU A 24 24.76 -10.43 -4.51
N ALA A 25 24.45 -9.83 -3.36
CA ALA A 25 23.47 -10.36 -2.42
C ALA A 25 22.05 -10.39 -3.03
N ALA A 26 21.65 -9.35 -3.76
CA ALA A 26 20.37 -9.30 -4.46
C ALA A 26 20.29 -10.38 -5.55
N ALA A 27 21.36 -10.59 -6.33
CA ALA A 27 21.42 -11.65 -7.32
C ALA A 27 21.28 -13.04 -6.68
N ALA A 28 21.99 -13.28 -5.58
CA ALA A 28 21.88 -14.54 -4.84
C ALA A 28 20.45 -14.75 -4.29
N PHE A 29 19.81 -13.71 -3.78
CA PHE A 29 18.44 -13.76 -3.28
C PHE A 29 17.42 -14.09 -4.38
N LEU A 30 17.56 -13.49 -5.57
CA LEU A 30 16.65 -13.72 -6.70
C LEU A 30 16.67 -15.15 -7.25
N GLU A 31 17.72 -15.93 -6.94
CA GLU A 31 17.83 -17.36 -7.28
C GLU A 31 17.18 -18.28 -6.23
N THR A 32 16.54 -17.71 -5.20
CA THR A 32 15.86 -18.47 -4.14
C THR A 32 14.34 -18.43 -4.30
N ASP A 33 13.68 -19.42 -3.71
CA ASP A 33 12.22 -19.49 -3.54
C ASP A 33 11.78 -19.06 -2.13
N GLU A 34 12.67 -18.46 -1.33
CA GLU A 34 12.49 -18.20 0.11
C GLU A 34 11.16 -17.48 0.42
N LEU A 35 10.78 -16.51 -0.42
CA LEU A 35 9.54 -15.74 -0.25
C LEU A 35 8.39 -16.19 -1.16
N GLU A 36 8.59 -17.17 -2.05
CA GLU A 36 7.60 -17.53 -3.07
C GLU A 36 6.25 -17.93 -2.43
N ALA A 37 6.28 -18.87 -1.48
CA ALA A 37 5.09 -19.34 -0.79
C ALA A 37 4.39 -18.21 -0.02
N TYR A 38 5.16 -17.34 0.64
CA TYR A 38 4.64 -16.20 1.38
C TYR A 38 3.95 -15.18 0.46
N VAL A 39 4.58 -14.84 -0.67
CA VAL A 39 4.03 -13.91 -1.66
C VAL A 39 2.73 -14.47 -2.24
N TRP A 40 2.71 -15.73 -2.66
CA TRP A 40 1.48 -16.35 -3.19
C TRP A 40 0.37 -16.43 -2.16
N GLN A 41 0.71 -16.74 -0.90
CA GLN A 41 -0.26 -16.72 0.18
C GLN A 41 -0.82 -15.31 0.40
N SER A 42 0.03 -14.28 0.45
CA SER A 42 -0.38 -12.88 0.59
C SER A 42 -1.32 -12.42 -0.52
N TYR A 43 -1.02 -12.75 -1.78
CA TYR A 43 -1.91 -12.48 -2.91
C TYR A 43 -3.24 -13.22 -2.79
N GLY A 44 -3.19 -14.50 -2.39
CA GLY A 44 -4.39 -15.30 -2.16
C GLY A 44 -5.28 -14.75 -1.05
N ASP A 45 -4.68 -14.29 0.04
CA ASP A 45 -5.35 -13.70 1.19
C ASP A 45 -5.98 -12.34 0.85
N THR A 46 -5.27 -11.50 0.09
CA THR A 46 -5.77 -10.22 -0.43
C THR A 46 -7.12 -10.39 -1.12
N ILE A 47 -7.26 -11.41 -1.97
CA ILE A 47 -8.49 -11.66 -2.72
C ILE A 47 -9.52 -12.43 -1.88
N LYS A 48 -9.13 -13.54 -1.26
CA LYS A 48 -10.08 -14.50 -0.65
C LYS A 48 -10.51 -14.10 0.76
N LYS A 49 -9.62 -13.50 1.53
CA LYS A 49 -9.88 -13.11 2.93
C LYS A 49 -10.33 -11.67 3.03
N HIS A 50 -9.71 -10.77 2.27
CA HIS A 50 -9.95 -9.33 2.38
C HIS A 50 -10.85 -8.76 1.28
N ASP A 51 -11.25 -9.57 0.30
CA ASP A 51 -12.08 -9.18 -0.86
C ASP A 51 -11.54 -7.98 -1.67
N ILE A 52 -10.21 -7.78 -1.64
CA ILE A 52 -9.53 -6.73 -2.40
C ILE A 52 -9.24 -7.29 -3.80
N ARG A 53 -9.96 -6.77 -4.80
CA ARG A 53 -9.91 -7.26 -6.19
C ARG A 53 -9.30 -6.29 -7.19
N ALA A 54 -8.87 -5.11 -6.73
CA ALA A 54 -8.26 -4.09 -7.56
C ALA A 54 -7.12 -3.42 -6.79
N ILE A 55 -6.04 -3.10 -7.51
CA ILE A 55 -4.87 -2.37 -7.00
C ILE A 55 -4.60 -1.14 -7.89
N PRO A 56 -4.05 -0.03 -7.35
CA PRO A 56 -3.66 0.14 -5.95
C PRO A 56 -4.89 0.29 -5.03
N TYR A 57 -4.74 -0.15 -3.78
CA TYR A 57 -5.74 -0.07 -2.73
C TYR A 57 -5.10 0.56 -1.49
N PHE A 58 -5.68 1.65 -1.00
CA PHE A 58 -5.14 2.40 0.13
C PHE A 58 -6.09 2.35 1.30
N ILE A 59 -5.53 2.17 2.49
CA ILE A 59 -6.26 2.18 3.77
C ILE A 59 -5.66 3.28 4.63
N PHE A 60 -6.49 4.21 5.08
CA PHE A 60 -6.06 5.32 5.92
C PHE A 60 -6.78 5.27 7.27
N GLY A 61 -5.98 5.36 8.34
CA GLY A 61 -6.43 5.40 9.73
C GLY A 61 -5.26 5.73 10.67
N PRO A 62 -5.53 6.15 11.91
CA PRO A 62 -4.55 6.21 12.97
C PRO A 62 -3.97 4.81 13.25
N GLU A 63 -2.78 4.80 13.85
CA GLU A 63 -2.11 3.57 14.24
C GLU A 63 -3.02 2.71 15.15
N GLY A 64 -3.15 1.42 14.83
CA GLY A 64 -4.03 0.50 15.57
C GLY A 64 -5.51 0.53 15.14
N MET A 65 -5.89 1.33 14.15
CA MET A 65 -7.25 1.31 13.59
C MET A 65 -7.52 0.00 12.82
N TRP A 66 -8.81 -0.34 12.70
CA TRP A 66 -9.27 -1.51 11.98
C TRP A 66 -8.79 -1.43 10.54
N SER A 67 -8.21 -2.53 10.06
CA SER A 67 -8.01 -2.79 8.65
C SER A 67 -8.30 -4.27 8.41
N PRO A 68 -8.57 -4.69 7.16
CA PRO A 68 -8.68 -6.10 6.84
C PRO A 68 -7.48 -6.93 7.34
N PHE A 69 -6.30 -6.30 7.50
CA PHE A 69 -5.06 -6.92 8.00
C PHE A 69 -4.86 -6.80 9.53
N ARG A 70 -5.64 -5.96 10.23
CA ARG A 70 -5.56 -5.73 11.69
C ARG A 70 -6.98 -5.45 12.23
N PRO A 71 -7.72 -6.48 12.67
CA PRO A 71 -9.15 -6.35 12.99
C PRO A 71 -9.46 -5.73 14.36
N ASP A 72 -8.45 -5.34 15.14
CA ASP A 72 -8.62 -4.97 16.56
C ASP A 72 -9.01 -3.50 16.79
N GLY A 73 -9.25 -2.70 15.74
CA GLY A 73 -9.59 -1.29 15.89
C GLY A 73 -11.09 -1.02 16.04
N GLU A 74 -11.44 0.01 16.82
CA GLU A 74 -12.82 0.39 17.13
C GLU A 74 -13.46 1.30 16.05
N GLU A 75 -12.66 1.88 15.17
CA GLU A 75 -13.09 2.85 14.19
C GLU A 75 -12.92 2.35 12.74
N GLU A 76 -13.90 2.66 11.88
CA GLU A 76 -13.82 2.35 10.45
C GLU A 76 -12.76 3.20 9.73
N PRO A 77 -11.84 2.57 8.96
CA PRO A 77 -10.83 3.26 8.16
C PRO A 77 -11.44 3.86 6.89
N ILE A 78 -10.73 4.83 6.31
CA ILE A 78 -11.07 5.34 4.98
C ILE A 78 -10.35 4.49 3.93
N MET A 79 -11.12 3.90 3.03
CA MET A 79 -10.61 3.02 1.96
C MET A 79 -10.68 3.75 0.62
N VAL A 80 -9.58 3.74 -0.15
CA VAL A 80 -9.52 4.30 -1.51
C VAL A 80 -9.16 3.18 -2.49
N ASN A 81 -10.07 2.92 -3.42
CA ASN A 81 -9.89 1.93 -4.49
C ASN A 81 -9.36 2.63 -5.76
N GLY A 82 -8.29 2.08 -6.33
CA GLY A 82 -7.70 2.56 -7.56
C GLY A 82 -6.71 3.69 -7.35
N SER A 83 -6.07 4.11 -8.44
CA SER A 83 -5.19 5.27 -8.47
C SER A 83 -6.00 6.55 -8.23
N GLY A 84 -5.59 7.33 -7.24
CA GLY A 84 -6.13 8.66 -6.94
C GLY A 84 -5.17 9.78 -7.33
N ASP A 85 -5.66 11.01 -7.32
CA ASP A 85 -4.84 12.22 -7.49
C ASP A 85 -4.48 12.86 -6.14
N ALA A 86 -3.60 13.85 -6.18
CA ALA A 86 -3.11 14.54 -4.98
C ALA A 86 -4.24 15.23 -4.19
N GLU A 87 -5.27 15.73 -4.87
CA GLU A 87 -6.40 16.42 -4.23
C GLU A 87 -7.28 15.42 -3.46
N GLN A 88 -7.54 14.26 -4.05
CA GLN A 88 -8.25 13.16 -3.40
C GLN A 88 -7.53 12.70 -2.13
N PHE A 89 -6.21 12.48 -2.19
CA PHE A 89 -5.44 12.08 -1.02
C PHE A 89 -5.39 13.18 0.06
N LEU A 90 -5.25 14.44 -0.34
CA LEU A 90 -5.30 15.56 0.59
C LEU A 90 -6.66 15.65 1.30
N GLY A 91 -7.76 15.40 0.58
CA GLY A 91 -9.10 15.34 1.14
C GLY A 91 -9.24 14.25 2.21
N VAL A 92 -8.73 13.05 1.95
CA VAL A 92 -8.73 11.93 2.91
C VAL A 92 -7.93 12.26 4.17
N ILE A 93 -6.72 12.80 4.00
CA ILE A 93 -5.85 13.19 5.12
C ILE A 93 -6.51 14.28 5.96
N THR A 94 -7.11 15.28 5.31
CA THR A 94 -7.81 16.38 5.99
C THR A 94 -9.03 15.88 6.76
N ALA A 95 -9.80 14.96 6.18
CA ALA A 95 -10.95 14.35 6.85
C ALA A 95 -10.53 13.57 8.10
N LEU A 96 -9.46 12.77 8.02
CA LEU A 96 -8.90 12.06 9.17
C LEU A 96 -8.38 13.01 10.23
N PHE A 97 -7.65 14.05 9.84
CA PHE A 97 -7.15 15.05 10.78
C PHE A 97 -8.30 15.73 11.53
N LYS A 98 -9.37 16.16 10.83
CA LYS A 98 -10.56 16.75 11.47
C LYS A 98 -11.24 15.78 12.43
N ARG A 99 -11.39 14.50 12.06
CA ARG A 99 -11.96 13.44 12.91
C ARG A 99 -11.15 13.26 14.19
N MET A 100 -9.82 13.14 14.07
CA MET A 100 -8.92 12.91 15.20
C MET A 100 -8.81 14.10 16.16
N THR A 101 -8.97 15.33 15.64
CA THR A 101 -8.82 16.56 16.43
C THR A 101 -10.15 17.14 16.93
N GLY A 102 -11.28 16.57 16.51
CA GLY A 102 -12.60 17.08 16.86
C GLY A 102 -12.95 18.44 16.24
N LEU A 103 -12.16 18.92 15.27
CA LEU A 103 -12.42 20.17 14.54
C LEU A 103 -13.67 20.00 13.66
N HIS A 104 -14.83 20.40 14.16
CA HIS A 104 -16.05 20.51 13.38
C HIS A 104 -16.07 21.86 12.68
N GLU A 105 -16.54 21.90 11.43
CA GLU A 105 -16.86 23.16 10.78
C GLU A 105 -17.95 23.85 11.61
N HIS A 106 -17.59 24.96 12.26
CA HIS A 106 -18.59 25.89 12.76
C HIS A 106 -19.34 26.42 11.55
N THR A 107 -20.51 25.84 11.28
CA THR A 107 -21.49 26.43 10.38
C THR A 107 -21.80 27.82 10.89
N VAL A 108 -21.21 28.84 10.26
CA VAL A 108 -21.62 30.22 10.47
C VAL A 108 -22.99 30.35 9.82
N SER A 109 -24.04 30.10 10.59
CA SER A 109 -25.40 30.53 10.23
C SER A 109 -25.40 32.05 10.11
N ARG A 110 -25.70 32.51 8.90
CA ARG A 110 -26.08 33.91 8.63
C ARG A 110 -27.42 34.24 9.25
#